data_AF-A0A317Z8S6-F1
#
_entry.id   AF-A0A317Z8S6-F1
#
_cell.length_a   1.000
_cell.length_b   1.000
_cell.length_c   1.000
_cell.angle_alpha   90.00
_cell.angle_beta   90.00
_cell.angle_gamma   90.00
#
_symmetry.space_group_name_H-M   'P 1'
#
loop_
_entity.id
_entity.type
_entity.pdbx_description
1 polymer ?
#
loop_
_entity_poly.entity_id
_entity_poly.type
_entity_poly.pdbx_seq_one_letter_code
_entity_poly.pdbx_strand_id
1 'polypeptide(L)'
;YENEGAVGRAIQQSHVQRDDIWVTSKLPGRYQSEAHVYETIQESLYRLGLDYLDLYLIHWPNPKQGKFVEAWKAMIVAQKSGLVRHIGVCNFLPEHI
;
A
#
# COMPACT_ATOMS: atom_id res chain seq x y z
N TYR A 1 3.35 9.69 -3.38
CA TYR A 1 3.83 10.51 -4.51
C TYR A 1 2.69 11.05 -5.37
N GLU A 2 1.44 10.62 -5.14
CA GLU A 2 0.25 11.23 -5.77
C GLU A 2 0.22 11.11 -7.30
N ASN A 3 1.02 10.19 -7.85
CA ASN A 3 1.16 9.92 -9.27
C ASN A 3 0.61 8.54 -9.68
N GLU A 4 -0.09 7.85 -8.78
CA GLU A 4 -0.71 6.53 -9.02
C GLU A 4 -1.61 6.52 -10.26
N GLY A 5 -2.35 7.60 -10.52
CA GLY A 5 -3.14 7.73 -11.75
C GLY A 5 -2.33 7.76 -13.04
N ALA A 6 -1.11 8.33 -13.01
CA ALA A 6 -0.22 8.31 -14.17
C ALA A 6 0.40 6.93 -14.37
N VAL A 7 0.79 6.26 -13.28
CA VAL A 7 1.32 4.89 -13.30
C VAL A 7 0.26 3.92 -13.83
N GLY A 8 -0.99 4.02 -13.36
CA GLY A 8 -2.10 3.19 -13.82
C GLY A 8 -2.34 3.31 -15.32
N ARG A 9 -2.34 4.54 -15.85
CA ARG A 9 -2.45 4.76 -17.31
C ARG A 9 -1.30 4.13 -18.09
N ALA A 10 -0.07 4.25 -17.60
CA ALA A 10 1.09 3.64 -18.26
C ALA A 10 1.00 2.10 -18.28
N ILE A 11 0.54 1.49 -17.18
CA ILE A 11 0.30 0.05 -17.11
C ILE A 11 -0.73 -0.37 -18.16
N GLN A 12 -1.88 0.31 -18.22
CA GLN A 12 -2.94 0.00 -19.19
C GLN A 12 -2.49 0.15 -20.66
N GLN A 13 -1.59 1.10 -20.94
CA GLN A 13 -1.05 1.34 -22.28
C GLN A 13 0.12 0.42 -22.67
N SER A 14 0.69 -0.33 -21.71
CA SER A 14 1.92 -1.12 -21.94
C SER A 14 1.70 -2.40 -22.77
N HIS A 15 0.45 -2.86 -22.92
CA HIS A 15 0.10 -4.15 -23.52
C HIS A 15 0.73 -5.39 -22.85
N VAL A 16 1.37 -5.22 -21.69
CA VAL A 16 1.91 -6.31 -20.86
C VAL A 16 0.79 -6.83 -19.95
N GLN A 17 0.74 -8.15 -19.75
CA GLN A 17 -0.26 -8.76 -18.86
C GLN A 17 -0.06 -8.27 -17.42
N ARG A 18 -1.15 -8.04 -16.69
CA ARG A 18 -1.09 -7.53 -15.32
C ARG A 18 -0.24 -8.41 -14.40
N ASP A 19 -0.32 -9.74 -14.57
CA ASP A 19 0.44 -10.69 -13.74
C ASP A 19 1.96 -10.71 -14.05
N ASP A 20 2.40 -10.07 -15.14
CA ASP A 20 3.82 -9.87 -15.47
C ASP A 20 4.36 -8.51 -14.98
N ILE A 21 3.53 -7.68 -14.33
CA ILE A 21 3.93 -6.37 -13.80
C ILE A 21 3.88 -6.41 -12.27
N TRP A 22 4.99 -6.09 -11.60
CA TRP A 22 5.00 -5.94 -10.15
C TRP A 22 4.72 -4.49 -9.74
N VAL A 23 3.61 -4.25 -9.03
CA VAL A 23 3.22 -2.90 -8.58
C VAL A 23 3.35 -2.78 -7.06
N THR A 24 4.18 -1.82 -6.64
CA THR A 24 4.36 -1.46 -5.23
C THR A 24 3.88 -0.05 -4.94
N SER A 25 3.02 0.11 -3.94
CA SER A 25 2.66 1.42 -3.38
C SER A 25 2.90 1.46 -1.86
N LYS A 26 2.68 2.62 -1.23
CA LYS A 26 3.03 2.85 0.17
C LYS A 26 1.94 3.63 0.92
N LEU A 27 1.61 3.18 2.12
CA LEU A 27 0.74 3.88 3.07
C LEU A 27 1.43 5.19 3.53
N PRO A 28 0.86 6.37 3.22
CA PRO A 28 1.36 7.64 3.71
C PRO A 28 1.24 7.72 5.23
N GLY A 29 2.24 8.32 5.89
CA GLY A 29 2.28 8.40 7.34
C GLY A 29 1.11 9.12 8.02
N ARG A 30 0.32 9.90 7.28
CA ARG A 30 -0.88 10.59 7.78
C ARG A 30 -2.13 9.69 7.90
N TYR A 31 -2.09 8.47 7.36
CA TYR A 31 -3.24 7.56 7.28
C TYR A 31 -3.03 6.25 8.06
N GLN A 32 -2.25 6.27 9.15
CA GLN A 32 -1.93 5.07 9.93
C GLN A 32 -2.99 4.64 10.96
N SER A 33 -4.10 5.36 11.10
CA SER A 33 -5.24 4.85 11.89
C SER A 33 -5.95 3.74 11.12
N GLU A 34 -6.43 2.72 11.82
CA GLU A 34 -7.06 1.52 11.30
C GLU A 34 -8.09 1.81 10.21
N ALA A 35 -9.04 2.72 10.49
CA ALA A 35 -10.09 3.11 9.56
C ALA A 35 -9.56 3.64 8.22
N HIS A 36 -8.47 4.43 8.25
CA HIS A 36 -7.92 5.05 7.05
C HIS A 36 -7.02 4.12 6.25
N VAL A 37 -6.43 3.08 6.84
CA VAL A 37 -5.52 2.17 6.11
C VAL A 37 -6.25 1.48 4.97
N TYR A 38 -7.43 0.91 5.26
CA TYR A 38 -8.21 0.19 4.27
C TYR A 38 -8.69 1.11 3.15
N GLU A 39 -9.25 2.28 3.51
CA GLU A 39 -9.66 3.32 2.57
C GLU A 39 -8.49 3.77 1.67
N THR A 40 -7.31 4.00 2.26
CA THR A 40 -6.14 4.45 1.49
C THR A 40 -5.65 3.39 0.50
N ILE A 41 -5.72 2.10 0.86
CA ILE A 41 -5.38 1.01 -0.09
C ILE A 41 -6.38 0.99 -1.24
N GLN A 42 -7.67 1.11 -0.96
CA GLN A 42 -8.72 1.15 -1.99
C GLN A 42 -8.59 2.38 -2.89
N GLU A 43 -8.25 3.54 -2.34
CA GLU A 43 -7.96 4.74 -3.12
C GLU A 43 -6.74 4.55 -4.03
N SER A 44 -5.66 3.94 -3.52
CA SER A 44 -4.47 3.61 -4.32
C SER A 44 -4.85 2.70 -5.50
N LEU A 45 -5.60 1.63 -5.23
CA LEU A 45 -6.09 0.69 -6.24
C LEU A 45 -6.98 1.38 -7.28
N TYR A 46 -7.92 2.21 -6.83
CA TYR A 46 -8.79 2.99 -7.69
C TYR A 46 -8.01 3.94 -8.60
N ARG A 47 -7.03 4.68 -8.06
CA ARG A 47 -6.18 5.58 -8.85
C ARG A 47 -5.32 4.81 -9.84
N LEU A 48 -4.78 3.65 -9.46
CA LEU A 48 -4.01 2.78 -10.34
C LEU A 48 -4.88 2.08 -11.40
N GLY A 49 -6.19 1.96 -11.16
CA GLY A 49 -7.08 1.15 -11.98
C GLY A 49 -6.74 -0.34 -11.91
N LEU A 50 -6.41 -0.84 -10.72
CA LEU A 50 -6.01 -2.23 -10.46
C LEU A 50 -6.90 -2.86 -9.39
N ASP A 51 -7.07 -4.18 -9.47
CA ASP A 51 -7.83 -4.94 -8.46
C ASP A 51 -6.98 -5.30 -7.22
N TYR A 52 -5.66 -5.40 -7.40
CA TYR A 52 -4.72 -5.73 -6.34
C TYR A 52 -3.35 -5.05 -6.52
N LEU A 53 -2.65 -4.88 -5.40
CA LEU A 53 -1.24 -4.51 -5.34
C LEU A 53 -0.38 -5.74 -5.06
N ASP A 54 0.79 -5.82 -5.67
CA ASP A 54 1.74 -6.90 -5.37
C ASP A 54 2.37 -6.68 -4.00
N LEU A 55 2.77 -5.44 -3.71
CA LEU A 55 3.37 -5.08 -2.42
C LEU A 55 2.81 -3.74 -1.92
N TYR A 56 2.44 -3.69 -0.65
CA TYR A 56 2.12 -2.44 0.04
C TYR A 56 2.99 -2.26 1.28
N LEU A 57 3.54 -1.05 1.45
CA LEU A 57 4.49 -0.75 2.52
C LEU A 57 3.96 0.32 3.47
N ILE A 58 4.16 0.16 4.78
CA ILE A 58 4.14 1.33 5.67
C ILE A 58 5.31 2.22 5.30
N HIS A 59 5.07 3.44 4.81
CA HIS A 59 6.14 4.29 4.28
C HIS A 59 7.13 4.75 5.36
N TRP A 60 6.65 5.03 6.58
CA TRP A 60 7.47 5.43 7.73
C TRP A 60 6.80 4.99 9.04
N PRO A 61 7.55 4.62 10.10
CA PRO A 61 6.95 4.17 11.36
C PRO A 61 6.29 5.30 12.17
N ASN A 62 6.65 6.57 11.96
CA ASN A 62 6.10 7.71 12.70
C ASN A 62 5.95 7.46 14.22
N PRO A 63 7.03 7.08 14.94
CA PRO A 63 6.93 6.59 16.32
C PRO A 63 6.26 7.59 17.28
N LYS A 64 6.39 8.90 17.04
CA LYS A 64 5.69 9.95 17.82
C LYS A 64 4.16 9.85 17.76
N GLN A 65 3.61 9.26 16.70
CA GLN A 65 2.17 9.01 16.58
C GLN A 65 1.76 7.67 17.21
N GLY A 66 2.68 6.69 17.28
CA GLY A 66 2.44 5.39 17.90
C GLY A 66 1.46 4.47 17.16
N LYS A 67 1.16 4.74 15.88
CA LYS A 67 0.08 4.04 15.15
C LYS A 67 0.54 2.93 14.21
N PHE A 68 1.83 2.77 13.96
CA PHE A 68 2.30 1.84 12.93
C PHE A 68 1.97 0.36 13.22
N VAL A 69 1.82 -0.04 14.50
CA VAL A 69 1.40 -1.39 14.88
C VAL A 69 -0.09 -1.63 14.54
N GLU A 70 -0.94 -0.64 14.76
CA GLU A 70 -2.36 -0.66 14.37
C GLU A 70 -2.47 -0.69 12.84
N ALA A 71 -1.69 0.16 12.14
CA ALA A 71 -1.62 0.14 10.69
C ALA A 71 -1.21 -1.22 10.13
N TRP A 72 -0.22 -1.88 10.76
CA TRP A 72 0.22 -3.22 10.37
C TRP A 72 -0.91 -4.25 10.48
N LYS A 73 -1.67 -4.23 11.59
CA LYS A 73 -2.84 -5.10 11.76
C LYS A 73 -3.90 -4.88 10.67
N ALA A 74 -4.17 -3.63 10.32
CA ALA A 74 -5.09 -3.31 9.22
C ALA A 74 -4.56 -3.80 7.86
N MET A 75 -3.25 -3.70 7.61
CA MET A 75 -2.61 -4.24 6.41
C MET A 75 -2.69 -5.77 6.33
N ILE A 76 -2.63 -6.49 7.46
CA ILE A 76 -2.89 -7.95 7.50
C ILE A 76 -4.32 -8.25 7.03
N VAL A 77 -5.30 -7.45 7.44
CA VAL A 77 -6.70 -7.64 6.98
C VAL A 77 -6.82 -7.39 5.48
N ALA A 78 -6.22 -6.31 4.97
CA ALA A 78 -6.19 -6.03 3.53
C ALA A 78 -5.46 -7.10 2.71
N GLN A 79 -4.44 -7.73 3.30
CA GLN A 79 -3.76 -8.89 2.68
C GLN A 79 -4.71 -10.09 2.60
N LYS A 80 -5.40 -10.41 3.69
CA LYS A 80 -6.35 -11.53 3.75
C LYS A 80 -7.55 -11.34 2.83
N SER A 81 -7.96 -10.10 2.57
CA SER A 81 -9.05 -9.80 1.63
C SER A 81 -8.61 -9.79 0.16
N GLY A 82 -7.32 -9.92 -0.13
CA GLY A 82 -6.77 -9.97 -1.49
C GLY A 82 -6.49 -8.62 -2.14
N LEU A 83 -6.70 -7.50 -1.44
CA LEU A 83 -6.37 -6.17 -1.96
C LEU A 83 -4.86 -5.98 -2.15
N VAL A 84 -4.06 -6.69 -1.36
CA VAL A 84 -2.60 -6.66 -1.42
C VAL A 84 -2.06 -8.09 -1.28
N ARG A 85 -1.15 -8.51 -2.16
CA ARG A 85 -0.53 -9.85 -2.08
C ARG A 85 0.51 -9.93 -0.95
N HIS A 86 1.39 -8.95 -0.87
CA HIS A 86 2.46 -8.87 0.12
C HIS A 86 2.43 -7.55 0.89
N ILE A 87 2.72 -7.60 2.18
CA ILE A 87 2.83 -6.42 3.03
C ILE A 87 4.24 -6.30 3.59
N GLY A 88 4.69 -5.07 3.80
CA GLY A 88 6.02 -4.80 4.36
C GLY A 88 6.15 -3.42 4.95
N VAL A 89 7.38 -3.05 5.28
CA VAL A 89 7.70 -1.76 5.92
C VAL A 89 8.85 -1.08 5.21
N CYS A 90 8.91 0.26 5.31
CA CYS A 90 9.97 1.08 4.76
C CYS A 90 10.44 2.07 5.84
N ASN A 91 11.74 2.30 5.94
CA ASN A 91 12.35 3.19 6.93
C ASN A 91 12.13 2.77 8.40
N PHE A 92 11.98 1.47 8.66
CA PHE A 92 11.90 0.92 10.01
C PHE A 92 13.31 0.58 10.52
N LEU A 93 13.55 0.84 11.80
CA LEU A 93 14.75 0.42 12.52
C LEU A 93 14.51 -0.98 13.12
N PRO A 94 15.56 -1.72 13.51
CA PRO A 94 15.42 -3.04 14.12
C PRO A 94 14.48 -3.07 15.32
N GLU A 95 14.48 -2.05 16.17
CA GLU A 95 13.59 -1.95 17.34
C GLU A 95 12.10 -1.77 17.01
N HIS A 96 11.75 -1.51 15.73
CA HIS A 96 10.36 -1.41 15.28
C HIS A 96 9.80 -2.73 14.73
N ILE A 97 10.64 -3.76 14.54
CA ILE A 97 10.31 -5.06 13.92
C ILE A 97 10.21 -6.13 14.99
#